data_AF-A0A812VBC9-F1
#
_entry.id   AF-A0A812VBC9-F1
#
_cell.length_a   1.000
_cell.length_b   1.000
_cell.length_c   1.000
_cell.angle_alpha   90.00
_cell.angle_beta   90.00
_cell.angle_gamma   90.00
#
_symmetry.space_group_name_H-M   'P 1'
#
loop_
_entity.id
_entity.type
_entity.pdbx_description
1 polymer ?
#
loop_
_entity_poly.entity_id
_entity_poly.type
_entity_poly.pdbx_seq_one_letter_code
_entity_poly.pdbx_strand_id
1 'polypeptide(L)'
;MVEIIQDPTVWIKSAAGASCETTCQARGGCKEDAWPATLEEFQEILDESGLKCVSIQQGGAKYDPSTDGRYCGWHGDPGEGSRSRCAVSGDAGTYRFCPCFGDEEL
;
A
#
# COMPACT_ATOMS: atom_id res chain seq x y z
N MET A 1 -5.99 12.15 -29.82
CA MET A 1 -5.75 12.41 -28.39
C MET A 1 -6.15 11.14 -27.68
N VAL A 2 -5.19 10.34 -27.24
CA VAL A 2 -5.49 9.16 -26.42
C VAL A 2 -5.53 9.69 -25.00
N GLU A 3 -6.71 9.85 -24.45
CA GLU A 3 -6.86 10.02 -23.01
C GLU A 3 -6.34 8.74 -22.38
N ILE A 4 -5.20 8.85 -21.71
CA ILE A 4 -4.64 7.77 -20.91
C ILE A 4 -5.63 7.67 -19.74
N ILE A 5 -6.54 6.70 -19.78
CA ILE A 5 -7.34 6.34 -18.61
C ILE A 5 -6.32 5.76 -17.63
N GLN A 6 -5.76 6.61 -16.76
CA GLN A 6 -4.96 6.13 -15.65
C GLN A 6 -5.96 5.54 -14.66
N ASP A 7 -5.98 4.21 -14.53
CA ASP A 7 -6.81 3.56 -13.53
C ASP A 7 -6.51 4.18 -12.16
N PRO A 8 -7.51 4.74 -11.47
CA PRO A 8 -7.28 5.42 -10.20
C PRO A 8 -6.69 4.42 -9.20
N THR A 9 -5.75 4.87 -8.38
CA THR A 9 -5.24 4.05 -7.27
C THR A 9 -6.13 4.30 -6.05
N VAL A 10 -6.67 3.24 -5.46
CA VAL A 10 -7.39 3.33 -4.18
C VAL A 10 -6.56 2.66 -3.10
N TRP A 11 -6.27 3.41 -2.03
CA TRP A 11 -5.46 2.92 -0.92
C TRP A 11 -6.31 2.27 0.15
N ILE A 12 -6.04 1.00 0.43
CA ILE A 12 -6.81 0.19 1.37
C ILE A 12 -5.91 -0.34 2.46
N LYS A 13 -6.38 -0.21 3.71
CA LYS A 13 -5.76 -0.87 4.84
C LYS A 13 -6.06 -2.36 4.81
N SER A 14 -5.02 -3.18 4.78
CA SER A 14 -5.16 -4.64 4.83
C SER A 14 -5.72 -5.12 6.17
N ALA A 15 -6.22 -6.35 6.21
CA ALA A 15 -6.33 -7.09 7.47
C ALA A 15 -4.93 -7.33 8.08
N ALA A 16 -4.88 -7.60 9.39
CA ALA A 16 -3.62 -7.87 10.08
C ALA A 16 -2.89 -9.07 9.44
N GLY A 17 -1.60 -8.91 9.13
CA GLY A 17 -0.76 -9.94 8.52
C GLY A 17 -1.07 -10.28 7.05
N ALA A 18 -2.01 -9.58 6.41
CA ALA A 18 -2.38 -9.84 5.02
C ALA A 18 -1.40 -9.21 4.01
N SER A 19 -1.35 -9.79 2.81
CA SER A 19 -0.67 -9.20 1.64
C SER A 19 -1.59 -8.25 0.89
N CYS A 20 -1.02 -7.44 -0.01
CA CYS A 20 -1.83 -6.56 -0.85
C CYS A 20 -2.52 -7.28 -2.00
N GLU A 21 -1.98 -8.40 -2.47
CA GLU A 21 -2.71 -9.32 -3.37
C GLU A 21 -4.03 -9.79 -2.75
N THR A 22 -3.99 -10.19 -1.48
CA THR A 22 -5.20 -10.63 -0.76
C THR A 22 -6.16 -9.46 -0.55
N THR A 23 -5.62 -8.29 -0.17
CA THR A 23 -6.41 -7.10 0.14
C THR A 23 -7.15 -6.55 -1.08
N CYS A 24 -6.51 -6.56 -2.25
CA CYS A 24 -7.05 -5.97 -3.46
C CYS A 24 -7.80 -6.97 -4.36
N GLN A 25 -8.01 -8.22 -3.92
CA GLN A 25 -8.60 -9.27 -4.75
C GLN A 25 -9.97 -8.89 -5.34
N ALA A 26 -10.77 -8.11 -4.61
CA ALA A 26 -12.09 -7.66 -5.05
C ALA A 26 -12.06 -6.44 -6.00
N ARG A 27 -10.89 -5.90 -6.31
CA ARG A 27 -10.69 -4.60 -6.99
C ARG A 27 -9.68 -4.69 -8.13
N GLY A 28 -9.75 -5.73 -8.95
CA GLY A 28 -8.84 -5.91 -10.09
C GLY A 28 -7.38 -6.24 -9.73
N GLY A 29 -7.02 -6.25 -8.44
CA GLY A 29 -5.69 -6.60 -7.96
C GLY A 29 -4.89 -5.42 -7.40
N CYS A 30 -3.65 -5.72 -7.04
CA CYS A 30 -2.72 -4.74 -6.46
C CYS A 30 -1.89 -4.07 -7.56
N LYS A 31 -1.74 -2.75 -7.47
CA LYS A 31 -1.07 -1.90 -8.45
C LYS A 31 0.40 -1.70 -8.05
N GLU A 32 1.25 -2.58 -8.56
CA GLU A 32 2.67 -2.72 -8.17
C GLU A 32 3.54 -1.48 -8.48
N ASP A 33 3.12 -0.60 -9.38
CA ASP A 33 3.84 0.61 -9.76
C ASP A 33 3.44 1.85 -8.96
N ALA A 34 2.44 1.75 -8.08
CA ALA A 34 1.88 2.88 -7.33
C ALA A 34 2.54 3.14 -5.96
N TRP A 35 3.60 2.42 -5.59
CA TRP A 35 4.20 2.57 -4.26
C TRP A 35 4.80 3.97 -4.03
N PRO A 36 4.68 4.54 -2.83
CA PRO A 36 5.31 5.81 -2.51
C PRO A 36 6.84 5.67 -2.55
N ALA A 37 7.49 6.59 -3.23
CA ALA A 37 8.93 6.80 -3.27
C ALA A 37 9.38 7.87 -2.27
N THR A 38 8.47 8.73 -1.82
CA THR A 38 8.76 9.80 -0.86
C THR A 38 7.84 9.78 0.36
N LEU A 39 8.27 10.46 1.43
CA LEU A 39 7.45 10.67 2.61
C LEU A 39 6.20 11.51 2.31
N GLU A 40 6.30 12.46 1.38
CA GLU A 40 5.19 13.33 0.97
C GLU A 40 4.08 12.51 0.28
N GLU A 41 4.44 11.66 -0.69
CA GLU A 41 3.50 10.73 -1.32
C GLU A 41 2.86 9.78 -0.29
N PHE A 42 3.61 9.34 0.73
CA PHE A 42 3.01 8.53 1.78
C PHE A 42 2.03 9.31 2.68
N GLN A 43 2.24 10.61 2.88
CA GLN A 43 1.29 11.43 3.63
C GLN A 43 -0.03 11.57 2.87
N GLU A 44 0.01 11.72 1.54
CA GLU A 44 -1.18 11.72 0.69
C GLU A 44 -1.97 10.41 0.84
N ILE A 45 -1.28 9.26 0.89
CA ILE A 45 -1.90 7.94 1.12
C ILE A 45 -2.63 7.88 2.47
N LEU A 46 -2.05 8.45 3.52
CA LEU A 46 -2.68 8.47 4.84
C LEU A 46 -3.95 9.32 4.84
N ASP A 47 -3.92 10.46 4.16
CA ASP A 47 -5.07 11.34 4.01
C ASP A 47 -6.19 10.68 3.19
N GLU A 48 -5.86 10.03 2.07
CA GLU A 48 -6.81 9.30 1.23
C GLU A 48 -7.43 8.08 1.93
N SER A 49 -6.63 7.34 2.71
CA SER A 49 -7.10 6.18 3.46
C SER A 49 -7.85 6.55 4.76
N GLY A 50 -7.85 7.85 5.13
CA GLY A 50 -8.46 8.35 6.37
C GLY A 50 -7.76 7.86 7.63
N LEU A 51 -6.52 7.38 7.52
CA LEU A 51 -5.77 6.78 8.62
C LEU A 51 -4.78 7.77 9.23
N LYS A 52 -4.63 7.68 10.56
CA LYS A 52 -3.74 8.55 11.31
C LYS A 52 -2.67 7.75 12.01
N CYS A 53 -1.44 8.23 11.91
CA CYS A 53 -0.27 7.68 12.59
C CYS A 53 0.15 8.65 13.70
N VAL A 54 0.55 8.12 14.86
CA VAL A 54 1.15 8.91 15.95
C VAL A 54 2.50 9.49 15.48
N SER A 55 3.27 8.70 14.74
CA SER A 55 4.46 9.16 14.03
C SER A 55 4.69 8.32 12.79
N ILE A 56 5.37 8.93 11.81
CA ILE A 56 5.80 8.28 10.58
C ILE A 56 7.31 8.16 10.62
N GLN A 57 7.83 6.99 10.28
CA GLN A 57 9.26 6.73 10.16
C GLN A 57 9.57 6.20 8.77
N GLN A 58 10.78 6.48 8.27
CA GLN A 58 11.26 5.76 7.09
C GLN A 58 11.27 4.28 7.43
N GLY A 59 10.41 3.55 6.73
CA GLY A 59 10.25 2.12 6.88
C GLY A 59 11.49 1.38 6.40
N GLY A 60 11.49 0.07 6.65
CA GLY A 60 12.53 -0.84 6.18
C GLY A 60 12.06 -2.29 6.21
N ALA A 61 10.82 -2.53 6.63
CA ALA A 61 10.23 -3.84 6.51
C ALA A 61 9.86 -4.07 5.05
N LYS A 62 10.10 -5.29 4.57
CA LYS A 62 9.78 -5.75 3.21
C LYS A 62 8.34 -5.50 2.75
N TYR A 63 7.40 -5.32 3.69
CA TYR A 63 5.99 -5.11 3.45
C TYR A 63 5.53 -3.66 3.59
N ASP A 64 6.41 -2.73 3.99
CA ASP A 64 6.04 -1.31 4.08
C ASP A 64 5.57 -0.81 2.69
N PRO A 65 4.60 0.12 2.61
CA PRO A 65 4.03 0.90 3.71
C PRO A 65 3.08 0.09 4.61
N SER A 66 3.18 0.30 5.92
CA SER A 66 2.38 -0.40 6.92
C SER A 66 2.22 0.34 8.26
N THR A 67 1.32 -0.15 9.12
CA THR A 67 1.14 0.32 10.50
C THR A 67 0.97 -0.83 11.48
N ASP A 68 1.41 -0.65 12.72
CA ASP A 68 1.08 -1.54 13.85
C ASP A 68 -0.27 -1.16 14.54
N GLY A 69 -0.99 -0.19 13.96
CA GLY A 69 -2.19 0.41 14.52
C GLY A 69 -1.95 1.77 15.21
N ARG A 70 -0.69 2.18 15.42
CA ARG A 70 -0.33 3.49 15.98
C ARG A 70 0.78 4.17 15.20
N TYR A 71 1.84 3.45 14.88
CA TYR A 71 3.03 3.95 14.20
C TYR A 71 3.06 3.44 12.77
N CYS A 72 3.65 4.21 11.86
CA CYS A 72 3.65 3.89 10.44
C CYS A 72 5.06 3.91 9.84
N GLY A 73 5.38 2.89 9.06
CA GLY A 73 6.56 2.81 8.20
C GLY A 73 6.13 2.91 6.74
N TRP A 74 6.88 3.65 5.91
CA TRP A 74 6.43 3.92 4.54
C TRP A 74 7.30 3.34 3.42
N HIS A 75 8.59 3.13 3.69
CA HIS A 75 9.55 2.72 2.68
C HIS A 75 9.86 1.23 2.81
N GLY A 76 9.31 0.41 1.92
CA GLY A 76 9.56 -1.03 1.89
C GLY A 76 10.54 -1.41 0.79
N ASP A 77 11.54 -2.22 1.15
CA ASP A 77 12.40 -2.92 0.19
C ASP A 77 12.11 -4.42 0.34
N PRO A 78 11.42 -5.06 -0.63
CA PRO A 78 11.02 -6.44 -0.51
C PRO A 78 12.22 -7.42 -0.52
N GLY A 79 13.43 -6.92 -0.82
CA GLY A 79 14.67 -7.68 -0.84
C GLY A 79 14.85 -8.53 -2.11
N GLU A 80 16.09 -8.97 -2.32
CA GLU A 80 16.47 -9.83 -3.44
C GLU A 80 15.63 -11.12 -3.44
N GLY A 81 14.97 -11.41 -4.56
CA GLY A 81 14.19 -12.63 -4.77
C GLY A 81 12.68 -12.51 -4.49
N SER A 82 12.19 -11.37 -4.01
CA SER A 82 10.75 -11.12 -4.01
C SER A 82 10.25 -10.88 -5.44
N ARG A 83 9.14 -11.53 -5.82
CA ARG A 83 8.53 -11.35 -7.14
C ARG A 83 7.79 -10.02 -7.28
N SER A 84 7.35 -9.44 -6.15
CA SER A 84 6.53 -8.23 -6.11
C SER A 84 6.32 -7.80 -4.64
N ARG A 85 6.19 -6.49 -4.40
CA ARG A 85 5.79 -5.96 -3.08
C ARG A 85 4.34 -6.29 -2.75
N CYS A 86 3.46 -6.44 -3.75
CA CYS A 86 2.07 -6.85 -3.53
C CYS A 86 1.94 -8.21 -2.82
N ALA A 87 2.81 -9.17 -3.14
CA ALA A 87 2.78 -10.53 -2.61
C ALA A 87 3.24 -10.66 -1.14
N VAL A 88 3.95 -9.66 -0.61
CA VAL A 88 4.55 -9.74 0.72
C VAL A 88 3.49 -9.62 1.81
N SER A 89 3.38 -10.60 2.70
CA SER A 89 2.52 -10.49 3.89
C SER A 89 3.18 -9.62 4.97
N GLY A 90 2.35 -8.87 5.71
CA GLY A 90 2.77 -8.23 6.96
C GLY A 90 2.94 -9.25 8.09
N ASP A 91 3.52 -8.81 9.21
CA ASP A 91 3.51 -9.58 10.45
C ASP A 91 2.11 -9.60 11.10
N ALA A 92 1.86 -10.51 12.05
CA ALA A 92 0.53 -10.76 12.62
C ALA A 92 -0.16 -9.55 13.27
N GLY A 93 0.59 -8.51 13.65
CA GLY A 93 0.08 -7.25 14.21
C GLY A 93 0.16 -6.06 13.25
N THR A 94 0.53 -6.30 11.99
CA THR A 94 0.81 -5.26 11.01
C THR A 94 -0.26 -5.20 9.94
N TYR A 95 -0.67 -3.99 9.60
CA TYR A 95 -1.65 -3.68 8.57
C TYR A 95 -0.94 -2.92 7.46
N ARG A 96 -0.93 -3.47 6.25
CA ARG A 96 -0.32 -2.82 5.07
C ARG A 96 -1.26 -1.75 4.51
N PHE A 97 -0.67 -0.73 3.90
CA PHE A 97 -1.39 0.20 3.02
C PHE A 97 -1.22 -0.28 1.59
N CYS A 98 -2.31 -0.75 1.00
CA CYS A 98 -2.27 -1.47 -0.27
C CYS A 98 -2.81 -0.62 -1.41
N PRO A 99 -2.03 -0.42 -2.49
CA PRO A 99 -2.51 0.22 -3.70
C PRO A 99 -3.36 -0.78 -4.48
N CYS A 100 -4.67 -0.60 -4.47
CA CYS A 100 -5.59 -1.38 -5.29
C CYS A 100 -5.98 -0.59 -6.53
N PHE A 101 -6.34 -1.27 -7.61
CA PHE A 101 -7.04 -0.58 -8.69
C PHE A 101 -8.37 -0.04 -8.16
N GLY A 102 -8.72 1.17 -8.59
CA GLY A 102 -10.01 1.76 -8.32
C GLY A 102 -11.10 1.11 -9.16
N ASP A 103 -12.34 1.38 -8.79
CA ASP A 103 -13.49 0.95 -9.57
C ASP A 103 -13.48 1.73 -10.91
N GLU A 104 -13.64 1.04 -12.05
CA GLU A 104 -13.80 1.71 -13.34
C GLU A 104 -15.06 2.59 -13.26
N GLU A 105 -14.92 3.90 -13.47
CA GLU A 105 -16.07 4.79 -13.63
C GLU A 105 -16.83 4.34 -14.90
N LEU A 106 -18.02 3.74 -14.71
CA LEU A 106 -18.91 3.30 -15.79
C LEU A 106 -19.63 4.47 -16.47
#